data_AF-A0A1H5VKK8-F1
#
_entry.id   AF-A0A1H5VKK8-F1
#
_cell.length_a   1.000
_cell.length_b   1.000
_cell.length_c   1.000
_cell.angle_alpha   90.00
_cell.angle_beta   90.00
_cell.angle_gamma   90.00
#
_symmetry.space_group_name_H-M   'P 1'
#
loop_
_entity.id
_entity.type
_entity.pdbx_description
1 polymer ?
#
loop_
_entity_poly.entity_id
_entity_poly.type
_entity_poly.pdbx_seq_one_letter_code
_entity_poly.pdbx_strand_id
1 'polypeptide(L)'
;MKVLRNILFLIQMFLIALVGVLQFFSKKRMGVARYLIFKNSLFENTVFKAEFIKFYLILSMFFLLLSLIVFYKLKKKAIFLIILNLALILLLLCKTFNTRYFFIIILLLDIFIEVIKLIIK
;
A
#
# COMPACT_ATOMS: atom_id res chain seq x y z
N MET A 1 -23.70 -6.97 8.17
CA MET A 1 -22.55 -6.15 7.71
C MET A 1 -21.34 -6.13 8.65
N LYS A 2 -21.49 -6.27 9.99
CA LYS A 2 -20.34 -6.33 10.91
C LYS A 2 -19.36 -7.49 10.62
N VAL A 3 -19.88 -8.67 10.26
CA VAL A 3 -19.05 -9.85 9.91
C VAL A 3 -18.19 -9.59 8.68
N LEU A 4 -18.78 -9.05 7.59
CA LEU A 4 -18.04 -8.70 6.38
C LEU A 4 -16.93 -7.67 6.66
N ARG A 5 -17.22 -6.66 7.49
CA ARG A 5 -16.22 -5.66 7.89
C ARG A 5 -15.05 -6.28 8.66
N ASN A 6 -15.33 -7.23 9.56
CA ASN A 6 -14.29 -7.95 10.30
C ASN A 6 -13.44 -8.83 9.37
N ILE A 7 -14.07 -9.50 8.40
CA ILE A 7 -13.35 -10.29 7.38
C ILE A 7 -12.41 -9.37 6.58
N LEU A 8 -12.90 -8.23 6.10
CA LEU A 8 -12.07 -7.26 5.37
C LEU A 8 -10.93 -6.69 6.23
N PHE A 9 -11.12 -6.57 7.55
CA PHE A 9 -10.06 -6.16 8.46
C PHE A 9 -8.98 -7.25 8.63
N LEU A 10 -9.40 -8.52 8.78
CA LEU A 10 -8.47 -9.64 8.83
C LEU A 10 -7.65 -9.77 7.54
N ILE A 11 -8.27 -9.53 6.38
CA ILE A 11 -7.57 -9.54 5.09
C ILE A 11 -6.50 -8.44 5.04
N GLN A 12 -6.80 -7.20 5.43
CA GLN A 12 -5.79 -6.12 5.48
C GLN A 12 -4.62 -6.48 6.41
N MET A 13 -4.92 -6.99 7.62
CA MET A 13 -3.88 -7.39 8.56
C MET A 13 -2.99 -8.50 7.98
N PHE A 14 -3.59 -9.48 7.30
CA PHE A 14 -2.86 -10.55 6.63
C PHE A 14 -1.97 -10.03 5.50
N LEU A 15 -2.48 -9.11 4.66
CA LEU A 15 -1.71 -8.51 3.57
C LEU A 15 -0.49 -7.74 4.09
N ILE A 16 -0.67 -6.89 5.11
CA ILE A 16 0.43 -6.15 5.74
C ILE A 16 1.47 -7.11 6.32
N ALA A 17 1.03 -8.16 7.03
CA ALA A 17 1.92 -9.17 7.60
C ALA A 17 2.73 -9.90 6.51
N LEU A 18 2.10 -10.24 5.38
CA LEU A 18 2.73 -10.93 4.26
C LEU A 18 3.92 -10.14 3.71
N VAL A 19 3.80 -8.81 3.58
CA VAL A 19 4.94 -7.98 3.13
C VAL A 19 6.03 -7.89 4.18
N GLY A 20 5.67 -7.81 5.47
CA GLY A 20 6.63 -7.88 6.57
C GLY A 20 7.46 -9.16 6.53
N VAL A 21 6.81 -10.30 6.29
CA VAL A 21 7.47 -11.60 6.14
C VAL A 21 8.38 -11.63 4.90
N LEU A 22 7.92 -11.13 3.75
CA LEU A 22 8.75 -11.02 2.54
C LEU A 22 10.00 -10.15 2.78
N GLN A 23 9.86 -9.04 3.49
CA GLN A 23 10.98 -8.16 3.81
C GLN A 23 11.96 -8.81 4.78
N PHE A 24 11.46 -9.55 5.77
CA PHE A 24 12.31 -10.33 6.68
C PHE A 24 13.12 -11.39 5.92
N PHE A 25 12.48 -12.14 5.02
CA PHE A 25 13.18 -13.14 4.22
C PHE A 25 14.12 -12.51 3.20
N SER A 26 13.80 -11.35 2.64
CA SER A 26 14.71 -10.59 1.78
C SER A 26 16.02 -10.25 2.50
N LYS A 27 15.97 -9.95 3.80
CA LYS A 27 17.18 -9.69 4.60
C LYS A 27 17.94 -10.95 5.00
N LYS A 28 17.24 -12.04 5.38
CA LYS A 28 17.87 -13.25 5.93
C LYS A 28 18.23 -14.32 4.89
N ARG A 29 17.52 -14.39 3.76
CA ARG A 29 17.69 -15.44 2.74
C ARG A 29 18.09 -14.81 1.42
N MET A 30 19.36 -14.98 1.07
CA MET A 30 19.97 -14.40 -0.13
C MET A 30 19.25 -14.80 -1.43
N GLY A 31 18.70 -16.02 -1.50
CA GLY A 31 17.90 -16.46 -2.66
C GLY A 31 16.60 -15.67 -2.85
N VAL A 32 15.92 -15.32 -1.76
CA VAL A 32 14.70 -14.50 -1.79
C VAL A 32 15.06 -13.06 -2.18
N ALA A 33 16.16 -12.53 -1.65
CA ALA A 33 16.68 -11.22 -2.03
C ALA A 33 16.97 -11.13 -3.54
N ARG A 34 17.71 -12.11 -4.09
CA ARG A 34 18.02 -12.18 -5.53
C ARG A 34 16.77 -12.29 -6.39
N TYR A 35 15.81 -13.13 -5.98
CA TYR A 35 14.53 -13.27 -6.68
C TYR A 35 13.74 -11.95 -6.68
N LEU A 36 13.68 -11.26 -5.54
CA LEU A 36 13.00 -9.97 -5.42
C LEU A 36 13.67 -8.88 -6.24
N ILE A 37 15.01 -8.83 -6.27
CA ILE A 37 15.75 -7.89 -7.11
C ILE A 37 15.44 -8.16 -8.60
N PHE A 38 15.51 -9.42 -9.03
CA PHE A 38 15.16 -9.80 -10.41
C PHE A 38 13.71 -9.45 -10.77
N LYS A 39 12.77 -9.70 -9.86
CA LYS A 39 11.37 -9.32 -10.07
C LYS A 39 11.18 -7.81 -10.08
N ASN A 40 11.87 -7.06 -9.22
CA ASN A 40 11.82 -5.61 -9.22
C ASN A 40 12.34 -5.04 -10.54
N SER A 41 13.45 -5.55 -11.08
CA SER A 41 13.95 -5.11 -12.39
C SER A 41 12.96 -5.42 -13.52
N LEU A 42 12.22 -6.53 -13.42
CA LEU A 42 11.13 -6.81 -14.35
C LEU A 42 9.95 -5.85 -14.17
N PHE A 43 9.58 -5.52 -12.93
CA PHE A 43 8.50 -4.57 -12.61
C PHE A 43 8.85 -3.14 -13.00
N GLU A 44 10.11 -2.74 -12.90
CA GLU A 44 10.62 -1.47 -13.40
C GLU A 44 10.42 -1.32 -14.90
N ASN A 45 10.33 -2.42 -15.65
CA ASN A 45 10.02 -2.39 -17.09
C ASN A 45 8.51 -2.33 -17.40
N THR A 46 7.64 -2.41 -16.38
CA THR A 46 6.17 -2.39 -16.53
C THR A 46 5.59 -1.00 -16.23
N VAL A 47 4.40 -0.95 -15.62
CA VAL A 47 3.72 0.28 -15.22
C VAL A 47 4.52 1.00 -14.13
N PHE A 48 5.26 0.28 -13.28
CA PHE A 48 6.05 0.85 -12.17
C PHE A 48 7.41 1.45 -12.56
N LYS A 49 7.54 2.00 -13.78
CA LYS A 49 8.76 2.69 -14.24
C LYS A 49 9.11 3.87 -13.34
N ALA A 50 10.42 4.08 -13.13
CA ALA A 50 10.94 5.19 -12.33
C ALA A 50 10.47 6.57 -12.84
N GLU A 51 10.29 6.70 -14.15
CA GLU A 51 9.78 7.91 -14.82
C GLU A 51 8.38 8.30 -14.35
N PHE A 52 7.52 7.31 -14.05
CA PHE A 52 6.15 7.55 -13.59
C PHE A 52 6.03 7.74 -12.07
N ILE A 53 7.12 7.62 -11.29
CA ILE A 53 7.06 7.83 -9.83
C ILE A 53 6.56 9.23 -9.48
N LYS A 54 6.98 10.26 -10.22
CA LYS A 54 6.47 11.63 -10.01
C LYS A 54 4.96 11.71 -10.24
N PHE A 55 4.46 11.03 -11.27
CA PHE A 55 3.03 10.95 -11.54
C PHE A 55 2.28 10.22 -10.43
N TYR A 56 2.80 9.09 -9.94
CA TYR A 56 2.21 8.36 -8.80
C TYR A 56 2.20 9.18 -7.51
N LEU A 57 3.24 9.98 -7.26
CA LEU A 57 3.26 10.90 -6.12
C LEU A 57 2.15 11.94 -6.24
N ILE A 58 2.00 12.58 -7.39
CA ILE A 58 0.91 13.55 -7.64
C ILE A 58 -0.46 12.89 -7.42
N LEU A 59 -0.66 11.68 -7.96
CA LEU A 59 -1.90 10.94 -7.80
C LEU A 59 -2.19 10.60 -6.33
N SER A 60 -1.17 10.15 -5.59
CA SER A 60 -1.31 9.84 -4.15
C SER A 60 -1.63 11.08 -3.31
N MET A 61 -1.07 12.24 -3.65
CA MET A 61 -1.38 13.52 -2.99
C MET A 61 -2.81 13.97 -3.28
N PHE A 62 -3.31 13.73 -4.50
CA PHE A 62 -4.71 13.97 -4.85
C PHE A 62 -5.66 13.07 -4.03
N PHE A 63 -5.36 11.78 -3.90
CA PHE A 63 -6.12 10.87 -3.04
C PHE A 63 -6.06 11.24 -1.56
N LEU A 64 -4.91 11.74 -1.09
CA LEU A 64 -4.78 12.27 0.27
C LEU A 64 -5.74 13.46 0.49
N LEU A 65 -5.79 14.41 -0.43
CA LEU A 65 -6.75 15.52 -0.39
C LEU A 65 -8.20 15.04 -0.33
N LEU A 66 -8.57 14.07 -1.17
CA LEU A 66 -9.90 13.45 -1.13
C LEU A 66 -10.18 12.79 0.23
N SER A 67 -9.20 12.08 0.80
CA SER A 67 -9.35 11.42 2.11
C SER A 67 -9.57 12.43 3.24
N LEU A 68 -8.95 13.62 3.18
CA LEU A 68 -9.17 14.71 4.13
C LEU A 68 -10.58 15.31 4.02
N ILE A 69 -11.11 15.45 2.79
CA ILE A 69 -12.49 15.89 2.56
C ILE A 69 -13.48 14.86 3.15
N VAL A 70 -13.22 13.56 2.94
CA VAL A 70 -14.03 12.48 3.51
C VAL A 70 -13.93 12.47 5.05
N PHE A 71 -12.76 12.77 5.60
CA PHE A 71 -12.56 12.89 7.06
C PHE A 71 -13.42 13.97 7.68
N TYR A 72 -13.64 15.10 7.00
CA TYR A 72 -14.56 16.14 7.49
C TYR A 72 -15.98 15.59 7.71
N LYS A 73 -16.45 14.66 6.87
CA LYS A 73 -17.78 14.04 6.98
C LYS A 73 -17.83 12.82 7.90
N LEU A 74 -16.85 11.91 7.80
CA LEU A 74 -16.88 10.59 8.46
C LEU A 74 -15.97 10.47 9.69
N LYS A 75 -15.19 11.53 9.98
CA LYS A 75 -14.30 11.67 11.15
C LYS A 75 -13.45 10.41 11.36
N LYS A 76 -13.58 9.78 12.53
CA LYS A 76 -12.77 8.64 12.98
C LYS A 76 -12.70 7.49 11.98
N LYS A 77 -13.74 7.29 11.16
CA LYS A 77 -13.75 6.20 10.17
C LYS A 77 -12.72 6.42 9.05
N ALA A 78 -12.38 7.67 8.72
CA ALA A 78 -11.46 7.98 7.61
C ALA A 78 -9.99 8.11 8.03
N ILE A 79 -9.68 8.05 9.35
CA ILE A 79 -8.29 8.17 9.85
C ILE A 79 -7.40 7.08 9.25
N PHE A 80 -7.90 5.85 9.20
CA PHE A 80 -7.13 4.72 8.68
C PHE A 80 -6.80 4.90 7.19
N LEU A 81 -7.74 5.44 6.40
CA LEU A 81 -7.52 5.78 4.99
C LEU A 81 -6.42 6.83 4.81
N ILE A 82 -6.36 7.84 5.69
CA ILE A 82 -5.29 8.86 5.68
C ILE A 82 -3.93 8.22 6.01
N ILE A 83 -3.88 7.36 7.03
CA ILE A 83 -2.64 6.66 7.42
C ILE A 83 -2.11 5.80 6.27
N LEU A 84 -2.98 5.05 5.59
CA LEU A 84 -2.58 4.22 4.44
C LEU A 84 -2.06 5.06 3.28
N ASN A 85 -2.68 6.21 2.98
CA ASN A 85 -2.18 7.13 1.94
C ASN A 85 -0.83 7.75 2.32
N LEU A 86 -0.63 8.14 3.57
CA LEU A 86 0.66 8.65 4.05
C LEU A 86 1.76 7.57 3.96
N ALA A 87 1.44 6.34 4.33
CA ALA A 87 2.36 5.21 4.20
C ALA A 87 2.74 4.97 2.72
N LEU A 88 1.78 5.06 1.81
CA LEU A 88 2.02 4.95 0.37
C LEU A 88 2.95 6.06 -0.14
N ILE A 89 2.71 7.31 0.26
CA ILE A 89 3.57 8.46 -0.11
C ILE A 89 5.00 8.25 0.40
N LEU A 90 5.17 7.85 1.66
CA LEU A 90 6.48 7.57 2.24
C LEU A 90 7.22 6.45 1.48
N LEU A 91 6.52 5.39 1.07
CA LEU A 91 7.10 4.30 0.27
C LEU A 91 7.40 4.72 -1.17
N LEU A 92 6.62 5.63 -1.75
CA LEU A 92 6.93 6.24 -3.05
C LEU A 92 8.14 7.17 -3.00
N LEU A 93 8.49 7.73 -1.83
CA LEU A 93 9.71 8.51 -1.64
C LEU A 93 10.93 7.64 -1.27
N CYS A 94 10.70 6.55 -0.54
CA CYS A 94 11.77 5.68 -0.05
C CYS A 94 12.25 4.68 -1.10
N LYS A 95 13.54 4.73 -1.47
CA LYS A 95 14.15 3.82 -2.48
C LYS A 95 14.81 2.57 -1.89
N THR A 96 14.90 2.43 -0.58
CA THR A 96 15.83 1.48 0.07
C THR A 96 15.27 0.07 0.26
N PHE A 97 14.01 -0.18 -0.09
CA PHE A 97 13.37 -1.49 0.14
C PHE A 97 13.39 -2.39 -1.10
N ASN A 98 14.00 -3.58 -0.96
CA ASN A 98 13.96 -4.64 -1.97
C ASN A 98 12.55 -5.20 -2.23
N THR A 99 11.56 -4.93 -1.37
CA THR A 99 10.16 -5.33 -1.56
C THR A 99 9.23 -4.15 -1.86
N ARG A 100 9.80 -2.99 -2.24
CA ARG A 100 9.05 -1.73 -2.39
C ARG A 100 7.81 -1.85 -3.26
N TYR A 101 7.91 -2.50 -4.43
CA TYR A 101 6.77 -2.66 -5.33
C TYR A 101 5.67 -3.53 -4.72
N PHE A 102 6.03 -4.59 -3.98
CA PHE A 102 5.06 -5.40 -3.25
C PHE A 102 4.37 -4.62 -2.13
N PHE A 103 5.11 -3.78 -1.39
CA PHE A 103 4.56 -2.86 -0.40
C PHE A 103 3.57 -1.87 -1.04
N ILE A 104 3.91 -1.28 -2.18
CA ILE A 104 3.05 -0.35 -2.91
C ILE A 104 1.75 -1.04 -3.35
N ILE A 105 1.84 -2.23 -3.95
CA ILE A 105 0.67 -2.98 -4.41
C ILE A 105 -0.26 -3.31 -3.24
N ILE A 106 0.30 -3.78 -2.12
CA ILE A 106 -0.50 -4.15 -0.96
C ILE A 106 -1.15 -2.94 -0.30
N LEU A 107 -0.44 -1.81 -0.20
CA LEU A 107 -1.06 -0.58 0.30
C LEU A 107 -2.17 -0.06 -0.61
N LEU A 108 -2.03 -0.18 -1.93
CA LEU A 108 -3.12 0.16 -2.86
C LEU A 108 -4.35 -0.73 -2.65
N LEU A 109 -4.14 -2.03 -2.44
CA LEU A 109 -5.22 -2.97 -2.11
C LEU A 109 -5.87 -2.62 -0.76
N ASP A 110 -5.07 -2.28 0.26
CA ASP A 110 -5.59 -1.92 1.58
C ASP A 110 -6.40 -0.62 1.54
N ILE A 111 -5.96 0.38 0.77
CA ILE A 111 -6.71 1.63 0.50
C ILE A 111 -8.05 1.29 -0.15
N PHE A 112 -8.05 0.41 -1.16
CA PHE A 112 -9.27 0.01 -1.85
C PHE A 112 -10.25 -0.72 -0.93
N ILE A 113 -9.76 -1.66 -0.12
CA ILE A 113 -10.54 -2.36 0.90
C ILE A 113 -11.12 -1.36 1.92
N GLU A 114 -10.35 -0.35 2.33
CA GLU A 114 -10.81 0.64 3.29
C GLU A 114 -11.90 1.54 2.72
N VAL A 115 -11.78 1.95 1.46
CA VAL A 115 -12.84 2.66 0.74
C VAL A 115 -14.12 1.83 0.69
N ILE A 116 -14.02 0.52 0.40
CA ILE A 116 -15.17 -0.39 0.41
C ILE A 116 -15.83 -0.44 1.81
N LYS A 117 -15.03 -0.55 2.89
CA LYS A 117 -15.56 -0.53 4.26
C LYS A 117 -16.27 0.77 4.60
N LEU A 118 -15.77 1.91 4.12
CA LEU A 118 -16.40 3.22 4.32
C LEU A 118 -17.77 3.30 3.64
N ILE A 119 -17.92 2.70 2.46
CA ILE A 119 -19.19 2.65 1.71
C ILE A 119 -20.20 1.73 2.41
N ILE A 120 -19.75 0.59 2.94
CA ILE A 120 -20.62 -0.47 3.49
C ILE A 120 -21.18 -0.15 4.91
N LYS A 121 -20.75 0.96 5.54
CA LYS A 121 -21.19 1.49 6.86
C LYS A 121 -20.94 0.62 8.12
#